data_AF-A0A5E4ITN5-F1
#
_entry.id   AF-A0A5E4ITN5-F1
#
_cell.length_a   1.000
_cell.length_b   1.000
_cell.length_c   1.000
_cell.angle_alpha   90.00
_cell.angle_beta   90.00
_cell.angle_gamma   90.00
#
_symmetry.space_group_name_H-M   'P 1'
#
loop_
_entity.id
_entity.type
_entity.pdbx_description
1 polymer ?
#
loop_
_entity_poly.entity_id
_entity_poly.type
_entity_poly.pdbx_seq_one_letter_code
_entity_poly.pdbx_strand_id
1 'polypeptide(L)'
;MYRDILTMCWSIKEVNKNLSDRKPTSDYSIKYLKDACSDLAMQMRELGRSMPQEAIDVVDKRGQKKSIALSDVAEMLYDARKIIELNLIDNIDRWARTRMAAGTQ
;
A
#
# COMPACT_ATOMS: atom_id res chain seq x y z
N MET A 1 -8.24 4.62 -11.11
CA MET A 1 -7.27 5.05 -10.09
C MET A 1 -7.52 4.41 -8.72
N TYR A 2 -8.47 4.86 -7.89
CA TYR A 2 -8.67 4.24 -6.56
C TYR A 2 -9.04 2.75 -6.62
N ARG A 3 -9.83 2.33 -7.61
CA ARG A 3 -10.15 0.92 -7.86
C ARG A 3 -8.91 0.09 -8.21
N ASP A 4 -7.96 0.66 -8.92
CA ASP A 4 -6.71 -0.03 -9.32
C ASP A 4 -5.81 -0.20 -8.09
N ILE A 5 -5.69 0.84 -7.27
CA ILE A 5 -5.01 0.79 -5.96
C ILE A 5 -5.61 -0.31 -5.08
N LEU A 6 -6.94 -0.36 -4.96
CA LEU A 6 -7.63 -1.40 -4.18
C LEU A 6 -7.37 -2.80 -4.74
N THR A 7 -7.36 -2.94 -6.06
CA THR A 7 -7.08 -4.23 -6.73
C THR A 7 -5.65 -4.68 -6.45
N MET A 8 -4.68 -3.76 -6.46
CA MET A 8 -3.29 -4.06 -6.11
C MET A 8 -3.11 -4.38 -4.63
N CYS A 9 -3.71 -3.60 -3.73
CA CYS A 9 -3.69 -3.91 -2.30
C CYS A 9 -4.26 -5.30 -2.01
N TRP A 10 -5.36 -5.67 -2.66
CA TRP A 10 -5.92 -7.01 -2.55
C TRP A 10 -4.96 -8.09 -3.06
N SER A 11 -4.38 -7.89 -4.25
CA SER A 11 -3.45 -8.85 -4.86
C SER A 11 -2.18 -9.07 -4.01
N ILE A 12 -1.62 -7.99 -3.45
CA ILE A 12 -0.47 -8.06 -2.53
C ILE A 12 -0.84 -8.86 -1.27
N LYS A 13 -2.01 -8.59 -0.67
CA LYS A 13 -2.48 -9.31 0.53
C LYS A 13 -2.68 -10.79 0.27
N GLU A 14 -3.32 -11.14 -0.85
CA GLU A 14 -3.56 -12.55 -1.22
C GLU A 14 -2.25 -13.31 -1.43
N VAL A 15 -1.30 -12.75 -2.18
CA VAL A 15 0.00 -13.40 -2.40
C VAL A 15 0.77 -13.51 -1.09
N ASN A 16 0.78 -12.48 -0.25
CA ASN A 16 1.48 -12.51 1.05
C ASN A 16 0.87 -13.52 2.04
N LYS A 17 -0.46 -13.65 2.06
CA LYS A 17 -1.16 -14.68 2.84
C LYS A 17 -0.76 -16.08 2.36
N ASN A 18 -0.78 -16.31 1.05
CA ASN A 18 -0.40 -17.59 0.45
C ASN A 18 1.07 -17.97 0.72
N LEU A 19 1.99 -16.99 0.76
CA LEU A 19 3.38 -17.18 1.17
C LEU A 19 3.52 -17.56 2.65
N SER A 20 2.71 -16.94 3.52
CA SER A 20 2.75 -17.19 4.97
C SER A 20 2.22 -18.58 5.31
N ASP A 21 1.20 -19.04 4.57
CA ASP A 21 0.56 -20.34 4.78
C ASP A 21 1.35 -21.52 4.17
N ARG A 22 2.31 -21.27 3.26
CA ARG A 22 3.05 -22.32 2.53
C ARG A 22 4.55 -22.02 2.36
N LYS A 23 5.44 -22.81 2.99
CA LYS A 23 6.88 -22.90 2.61
C LYS A 23 7.10 -23.93 1.50
N PRO A 24 8.05 -23.75 0.55
CA PRO A 24 8.57 -22.53 -0.04
C PRO A 24 7.87 -22.28 -1.39
N THR A 25 7.12 -21.18 -1.52
CA THR A 25 6.66 -20.71 -2.83
C THR A 25 7.77 -19.91 -3.49
N SER A 26 8.02 -20.23 -4.76
CA SER A 26 9.20 -19.88 -5.58
C SER A 26 9.59 -18.39 -5.60
N ASP A 27 10.84 -18.11 -5.98
CA ASP A 27 11.39 -16.77 -6.27
C ASP A 27 10.43 -15.84 -7.05
N TYR A 28 9.54 -16.43 -7.86
CA TYR A 28 8.47 -15.76 -8.58
C TYR A 28 7.51 -14.95 -7.67
N SER A 29 7.04 -15.50 -6.55
CA SER A 29 6.11 -14.81 -5.66
C SER A 29 6.76 -13.64 -4.94
N ILE A 30 8.04 -13.79 -4.56
CA ILE A 30 8.83 -12.71 -3.96
C ILE A 30 9.06 -11.61 -4.98
N LYS A 31 9.40 -11.97 -6.22
CA LYS A 31 9.53 -11.01 -7.33
C LYS A 31 8.21 -10.27 -7.57
N TYR A 32 7.10 -11.00 -7.66
CA TYR A 32 5.77 -10.41 -7.83
C TYR A 32 5.45 -9.39 -6.74
N LEU A 33 5.70 -9.72 -5.46
CA LEU A 33 5.44 -8.77 -4.37
C LEU A 33 6.29 -7.50 -4.49
N LYS A 34 7.57 -7.62 -4.88
CA LYS A 34 8.43 -6.45 -5.10
C LYS A 34 7.93 -5.59 -6.26
N ASP A 35 7.57 -6.21 -7.37
CA ASP A 35 7.07 -5.52 -8.56
C ASP A 35 5.73 -4.82 -8.23
N ALA A 36 4.79 -5.52 -7.57
CA ALA A 36 3.50 -4.96 -7.17
C ALA A 36 3.63 -3.81 -6.16
N CYS A 37 4.55 -3.89 -5.20
CA CYS A 37 4.84 -2.76 -4.29
C CYS A 37 5.46 -1.58 -5.04
N SER A 38 6.29 -1.83 -6.05
CA SER A 38 6.89 -0.78 -6.89
C SER A 38 5.83 -0.08 -7.76
N ASP A 39 4.92 -0.85 -8.35
CA ASP A 39 3.79 -0.30 -9.10
C ASP A 39 2.87 0.52 -8.19
N LEU A 40 2.65 0.07 -6.95
CA LEU A 40 1.87 0.82 -5.97
C LEU A 40 2.58 2.13 -5.59
N ALA A 41 3.90 2.10 -5.44
CA ALA A 41 4.71 3.28 -5.19
C ALA A 41 4.57 4.30 -6.32
N MET A 42 4.62 3.86 -7.59
CA MET A 42 4.43 4.75 -8.73
C MET A 42 3.06 5.44 -8.70
N GLN A 43 1.99 4.69 -8.44
CA GLN A 43 0.64 5.27 -8.32
C GLN A 43 0.52 6.25 -7.16
N MET A 44 1.07 5.93 -5.98
CA MET A 44 1.08 6.85 -4.83
C MET A 44 1.87 8.13 -5.12
N ARG A 45 2.97 8.02 -5.87
CA ARG A 45 3.81 9.17 -6.25
C ARG A 45 3.11 10.07 -7.26
N GLU A 46 2.48 9.50 -8.27
CA GLU A 46 1.67 10.26 -9.24
C GLU A 46 0.54 11.00 -8.51
N LEU A 47 -0.12 10.31 -7.58
CA LEU A 47 -1.14 10.89 -6.75
C LEU A 47 -0.65 12.02 -5.86
N GLY A 48 0.49 11.84 -5.18
CA GLY A 48 1.11 12.89 -4.39
C GLY A 48 1.54 14.11 -5.20
N ARG A 49 1.85 13.94 -6.49
CA ARG A 49 2.08 15.09 -7.41
C ARG A 49 0.78 15.81 -7.74
N SER A 50 -0.30 15.08 -7.99
CA SER A 50 -1.61 15.66 -8.32
C SER A 50 -2.32 16.29 -7.12
N MET A 51 -2.06 15.78 -5.92
CA MET A 51 -2.68 16.19 -4.66
C MET A 51 -1.60 16.33 -3.57
N PRO A 52 -0.79 17.40 -3.60
CA PRO A 52 0.38 17.55 -2.72
C PRO A 52 0.06 17.76 -1.24
N GLN A 53 -1.19 18.14 -0.90
CA GLN A 53 -1.65 18.27 0.49
C GLN A 53 -2.29 16.99 1.02
N GLU A 54 -2.44 15.96 0.18
CA GLU A 54 -3.08 14.71 0.56
C GLU A 54 -2.12 13.83 1.38
N ALA A 55 -2.65 13.24 2.45
CA ALA A 55 -1.92 12.37 3.36
C ALA A 55 -2.74 11.14 3.75
N ILE A 56 -2.04 10.08 4.11
CA ILE A 56 -2.62 8.84 4.65
C ILE A 56 -2.40 8.83 6.15
N ASP A 57 -3.49 8.64 6.90
CA ASP A 57 -3.39 8.34 8.32
C ASP A 57 -3.00 6.87 8.51
N VAL A 58 -1.73 6.68 8.83
CA VAL A 58 -1.11 5.38 9.05
C VAL A 58 -1.20 5.03 10.53
N VAL A 59 -1.78 3.87 10.83
CA VAL A 59 -1.76 3.26 12.16
C VAL A 59 -0.66 2.20 12.18
N ASP A 60 0.36 2.39 13.02
CA ASP A 60 1.43 1.41 13.19
C ASP A 60 0.98 0.19 14.03
N LYS A 61 1.84 -0.82 14.15
CA LYS A 61 1.56 -2.01 14.97
C LYS A 61 1.35 -1.73 16.46
N ARG A 62 1.80 -0.58 16.97
CA ARG A 62 1.61 -0.14 18.36
C ARG A 62 0.34 0.68 18.52
N GLY A 63 -0.45 0.85 17.46
CA GLY A 63 -1.67 1.65 17.46
C GLY A 63 -1.41 3.17 17.38
N GLN A 64 -0.17 3.61 17.17
CA GLN A 64 0.13 5.03 17.01
C GLN A 64 -0.30 5.49 15.62
N LYS A 65 -1.00 6.61 15.59
CA LYS A 65 -1.45 7.26 14.35
C LYS A 65 -0.43 8.31 13.91
N LYS A 66 -0.08 8.30 12.63
CA LYS A 66 0.75 9.31 11.99
C LYS A 66 0.14 9.66 10.64
N SER A 67 0.06 10.94 10.33
CA SER A 67 -0.32 11.38 8.98
C SER A 67 0.93 11.48 8.14
N ILE A 68 0.95 10.80 6.99
CA ILE A 68 2.12 10.69 6.10
C ILE A 68 1.71 11.12 4.71
N ALA A 69 2.46 12.05 4.10
CA ALA A 69 2.18 12.53 2.76
C ALA A 69 2.26 11.39 1.72
N LEU A 70 1.44 11.45 0.67
CA LEU A 70 1.41 10.42 -0.37
C LEU A 70 2.77 10.18 -1.03
N SER A 71 3.56 11.24 -1.24
CA SER A 71 4.92 11.13 -1.77
C SER A 71 5.84 10.32 -0.86
N ASP A 72 5.71 10.50 0.46
CA ASP A 72 6.53 9.77 1.43
C ASP A 72 6.08 8.31 1.54
N VAL A 73 4.76 8.05 1.49
CA VAL A 73 4.22 6.69 1.43
C VAL A 73 4.75 5.95 0.20
N ALA A 74 4.86 6.61 -0.96
CA ALA A 74 5.44 6.04 -2.16
C ALA A 74 6.89 5.57 -1.94
N GLU A 75 7.73 6.39 -1.30
CA GLU A 75 9.11 6.00 -0.99
C GLU A 75 9.18 4.85 0.03
N MET A 76 8.25 4.80 1.00
CA MET A 76 8.20 3.73 1.99
C MET A 76 7.81 2.37 1.41
N LEU A 77 7.11 2.32 0.26
CA LEU A 77 6.72 1.07 -0.40
C LEU A 77 7.91 0.31 -1.02
N TYR A 78 9.08 0.93 -1.16
CA TYR A 78 10.31 0.24 -1.54
C TYR A 78 11.02 -0.44 -0.35
N ASP A 79 10.61 -0.13 0.89
CA ASP A 79 11.18 -0.69 2.11
C ASP A 79 10.23 -1.72 2.74
N ALA A 80 10.55 -3.01 2.54
CA ALA A 80 9.78 -4.11 3.09
C ALA A 80 9.61 -4.05 4.61
N ARG A 81 10.58 -3.49 5.35
CA ARG A 81 10.46 -3.34 6.82
C ARG A 81 9.39 -2.33 7.17
N LYS A 82 9.37 -1.17 6.49
CA LYS A 82 8.35 -0.14 6.68
C LYS A 82 6.96 -0.61 6.27
N ILE A 83 6.85 -1.34 5.16
CA ILE A 83 5.58 -1.96 4.73
C ILE A 83 4.97 -2.79 5.86
N ILE A 84 5.80 -3.62 6.51
CA ILE A 84 5.36 -4.48 7.61
C ILE A 84 5.10 -3.67 8.88
N GLU A 85 6.03 -2.82 9.31
CA GLU A 85 5.97 -2.05 10.57
C GLU A 85 4.75 -1.12 10.64
N LEU A 86 4.47 -0.46 9.53
CA LEU A 86 3.42 0.54 9.40
C LEU A 86 2.13 -0.02 8.80
N ASN A 87 2.08 -1.34 8.53
CA ASN A 87 0.97 -2.00 7.87
C ASN A 87 0.48 -1.23 6.62
N LEU A 88 1.43 -0.81 5.77
CA LEU A 88 1.18 0.21 4.74
C LEU A 88 0.08 -0.21 3.77
N ILE A 89 0.05 -1.48 3.35
CA ILE A 89 -0.93 -1.98 2.38
C ILE A 89 -2.36 -1.90 2.93
N ASP A 90 -2.57 -2.15 4.22
CA ASP A 90 -3.87 -2.00 4.86
C ASP A 90 -4.30 -0.54 5.00
N ASN A 91 -3.36 0.34 5.38
CA ASN A 91 -3.65 1.76 5.52
C ASN A 91 -3.94 2.41 4.15
N ILE A 92 -3.22 2.03 3.09
CA ILE A 92 -3.48 2.47 1.71
C ILE A 92 -4.83 1.93 1.20
N ASP A 93 -5.15 0.65 1.43
CA ASP A 93 -6.46 0.09 1.07
C ASP A 93 -7.61 0.87 1.75
N ARG A 94 -7.50 1.12 3.06
CA ARG A 94 -8.51 1.88 3.81
C ARG A 94 -8.65 3.30 3.26
N TRP A 95 -7.53 4.00 3.04
CA TRP A 95 -7.54 5.34 2.48
C TRP A 95 -8.21 5.38 1.10
N ALA A 96 -7.84 4.46 0.20
CA ALA A 96 -8.42 4.38 -1.14
C ALA A 96 -9.93 4.10 -1.10
N ARG A 97 -10.41 3.26 -0.16
CA ARG A 97 -11.86 3.05 0.06
C ARG A 97 -12.55 4.33 0.51
N THR A 98 -11.98 5.05 1.47
CA THR A 98 -12.53 6.33 1.95
C THR A 98 -12.61 7.35 0.83
N ARG A 99 -11.57 7.48 0.01
CA ARG A 99 -11.54 8.42 -1.13
C ARG A 99 -12.53 8.02 -2.22
N MET A 100 -12.64 6.73 -2.53
CA MET A 100 -13.61 6.22 -3.49
C MET A 100 -15.06 6.48 -3.02
N ALA A 101 -15.35 6.35 -1.72
CA ALA A 101 -16.67 6.68 -1.17
C ALA A 101 -16.95 8.18 -1.15
N ALA A 102 -15.95 9.02 -0.85
CA ALA A 102 -16.08 10.47 -0.82
C ALA A 102 -16.27 11.10 -2.22
N GLY A 103 -15.76 10.46 -3.28
CA GLY A 103 -15.96 10.90 -4.68
C GLY A 103 -17.32 10.57 -5.28
N THR A 104 -18.25 10.02 -4.49
CA THR A 104 -19.64 9.68 -4.90
C THR A 104 -20.68 10.69 -4.38
N GLN A 105 -20.25 11.85 -3.91
CA GLN A 105 -21.11 12.94 -3.43
C GLN A 105 -20.98 14.19 -4.32
#